data_AF-M2SPC3-F1
#
_entry.id   AF-M2SPC3-F1
#
_cell.length_a   1.000
_cell.length_b   1.000
_cell.length_c   1.000
_cell.angle_alpha   90.00
_cell.angle_beta   90.00
_cell.angle_gamma   90.00
#
_symmetry.space_group_name_H-M   'P 1'
#
loop_
_entity.id
_entity.type
_entity.pdbx_description
1 polymer ?
#
loop_
_entity_poly.entity_id
_entity_poly.type
_entity_poly.pdbx_seq_one_letter_code
_entity_poly.pdbx_strand_id
1 'polypeptide(L)'
;MATVLCGVCETEPKKYKCPTCALPYCSLTCFKTHKVTHPEDAASSTSKLAKPTIPQPPPPAPIPRYLKSRTDFSTLATSPKYQALIKANPILLSTFQRVYAKTIQPDPEDERRRRMLERNMSRGRGSRGRGRGRGRGGRNWEDREERWTPKKGDKDAMAVLKAIRNGEDNQEEKEAMAQFVELVEELFGKKDKTTGVEG
;
A
#
# COMPACT_ATOMS: atom_id res chain seq x y z
N MET A 1 26.76 -51.49 24.81
CA MET A 1 26.10 -50.26 24.34
C MET A 1 26.73 -49.07 25.06
N ALA A 2 27.59 -48.30 24.41
CA ALA A 2 28.27 -47.17 25.05
C ALA A 2 27.30 -45.98 25.18
N THR A 3 26.92 -45.64 26.41
CA THR A 3 26.10 -44.46 26.70
C THR A 3 26.96 -43.21 26.54
N VAL A 4 26.62 -42.36 25.55
CA VAL A 4 27.35 -41.10 25.36
C VAL A 4 26.94 -40.13 26.47
N LEU A 5 27.92 -39.76 27.29
CA LEU A 5 27.75 -38.85 28.42
C LEU A 5 27.70 -37.39 27.96
N CYS A 6 27.20 -36.53 28.84
CA CYS A 6 27.20 -35.09 28.65
C CYS A 6 28.65 -34.57 28.54
N GLY A 7 29.01 -33.88 27.46
CA GLY A 7 30.34 -33.26 27.31
C GLY A 7 30.53 -31.96 28.11
N VAL A 8 29.70 -31.73 29.14
CA VAL A 8 29.77 -30.55 30.02
C VAL A 8 29.96 -30.98 31.46
N CYS A 9 29.16 -31.93 31.95
CA CYS A 9 29.26 -32.45 33.31
C CYS A 9 29.78 -33.89 33.40
N GLU A 10 29.90 -34.61 32.29
CA GLU A 10 30.39 -36.00 32.16
C GLU A 10 29.79 -37.05 33.12
N THR A 11 28.71 -36.69 33.81
CA THR A 11 28.12 -37.50 34.89
C THR A 11 26.83 -38.19 34.44
N GLU A 12 26.06 -37.53 33.58
CA GLU A 12 24.76 -38.01 33.12
C GLU A 12 24.77 -38.34 31.62
N PRO A 13 23.92 -39.29 31.18
CA PRO A 13 23.75 -39.57 29.76
C PRO A 13 23.17 -38.35 29.04
N LYS A 14 23.60 -38.13 27.79
CA LYS A 14 23.11 -37.01 26.97
C LYS A 14 21.59 -37.09 26.75
N LYS A 15 20.91 -35.95 26.85
CA LYS A 15 19.51 -35.79 26.44
C LYS A 15 19.36 -34.93 25.19
N TYR A 16 20.23 -33.94 25.02
CA TYR A 16 20.11 -32.93 23.97
C TYR A 16 21.47 -32.67 23.30
N LYS A 17 21.48 -31.90 22.21
CA LYS A 17 22.68 -31.51 21.46
C LYS A 17 22.67 -30.00 21.22
N CYS A 18 23.83 -29.35 21.32
CA CYS A 18 23.97 -27.93 21.02
C CYS A 18 23.80 -27.68 19.51
N PRO A 19 22.99 -26.69 19.05
CA PRO A 19 22.86 -26.36 17.64
C PRO A 19 24.12 -25.71 17.04
N THR A 20 24.95 -25.07 17.87
CA THR A 20 26.12 -24.31 17.42
C THR A 20 27.35 -25.18 17.18
N CYS A 21 27.57 -26.21 18.02
CA CYS A 21 28.76 -27.08 17.91
C CYS A 21 28.47 -28.57 18.10
N ALA A 22 27.19 -28.98 18.08
CA ALA A 22 26.74 -30.37 18.22
C ALA A 22 27.16 -31.10 19.52
N LEU A 23 27.69 -30.38 20.51
CA LEU A 23 28.14 -30.97 21.78
C LEU A 23 26.94 -31.56 22.56
N PRO A 24 27.02 -32.84 22.99
CA PRO A 24 25.93 -33.51 23.70
C PRO A 24 25.83 -33.04 25.16
N TYR A 25 24.64 -32.67 25.62
CA TYR A 25 24.42 -32.22 27.00
C TYR A 25 23.22 -32.90 27.69
N CYS A 26 23.21 -32.96 29.02
CA CYS A 26 22.14 -33.64 29.78
C CYS A 26 20.96 -32.72 30.16
N SER A 27 21.19 -31.42 30.41
CA SER A 27 20.17 -30.50 30.91
C SER A 27 20.44 -29.03 30.56
N LEU A 28 19.43 -28.17 30.77
CA LEU A 28 19.52 -26.73 30.49
C LEU A 28 20.61 -26.01 31.32
N THR A 29 21.00 -26.54 32.48
CA THR A 29 22.10 -25.98 33.28
C THR A 29 23.43 -26.14 32.54
N CYS A 30 23.67 -27.32 31.95
CA CYS A 30 24.83 -27.61 31.10
C CYS A 30 24.79 -26.81 29.78
N PHE A 31 23.59 -26.52 29.25
CA PHE A 31 23.46 -25.66 28.09
C PHE A 31 23.87 -24.21 28.38
N LYS A 32 23.46 -23.66 29.54
CA LYS A 32 23.82 -22.28 29.92
C LYS A 32 25.31 -22.10 30.15
N THR A 33 25.98 -23.04 30.81
CA THR A 33 27.43 -22.99 31.01
C THR A 33 28.17 -23.11 29.68
N HIS A 34 27.70 -23.99 28.80
CA HIS A 34 28.29 -24.19 27.48
C HIS A 34 28.00 -23.02 26.49
N LYS A 35 26.87 -22.33 26.63
CA LYS A 35 26.52 -21.17 25.77
C LYS A 35 27.53 -20.03 25.89
N VAL A 36 28.14 -19.83 27.06
CA VAL A 36 29.18 -18.81 27.28
C VAL A 36 30.45 -19.10 26.47
N THR A 37 30.71 -20.37 26.14
CA THR A 37 31.84 -20.78 25.30
C THR A 37 31.64 -20.44 23.81
N HIS A 38 30.42 -20.07 23.41
CA HIS A 38 30.11 -19.58 22.06
C HIS A 38 30.03 -18.04 22.10
N PRO A 39 31.01 -17.31 21.53
CA PRO A 39 31.07 -15.86 21.62
C PRO A 39 30.14 -15.21 20.59
N GLU A 40 28.84 -15.48 20.62
CA GLU A 40 27.86 -14.83 19.72
C GLU A 40 26.63 -14.25 20.44
N ASP A 41 26.50 -14.37 21.76
CA ASP A 41 25.24 -14.00 22.45
C ASP A 41 25.43 -13.34 23.84
N ALA A 42 26.40 -12.42 23.97
CA ALA A 42 26.52 -11.58 25.17
C ALA A 42 26.97 -10.15 24.83
N ALA A 43 26.04 -9.32 24.34
CA ALA A 43 26.20 -7.87 24.34
C ALA A 43 24.85 -7.16 24.53
N SER A 44 24.25 -7.35 25.71
CA SER A 44 23.27 -6.40 26.26
C SER A 44 23.80 -5.88 27.59
N SER A 45 24.48 -4.72 27.54
CA SER A 45 24.29 -3.55 28.40
C SER A 45 25.55 -2.66 28.51
N THR A 46 25.50 -1.55 27.77
CA THR A 46 25.98 -0.20 28.12
C THR A 46 27.44 0.04 28.55
N SER A 47 28.25 0.56 27.62
CA SER A 47 29.06 1.76 27.88
C SER A 47 29.51 2.47 26.58
N LYS A 48 29.02 3.71 26.43
CA LYS A 48 29.61 4.87 25.72
C LYS A 48 29.88 4.78 24.20
N LEU A 49 29.42 5.85 23.55
CA LEU A 49 29.51 6.19 22.14
C LEU A 49 30.87 5.86 21.50
N ALA A 50 30.88 4.89 20.61
CA ALA A 50 31.70 4.91 19.41
C ALA A 50 30.81 4.47 18.26
N LYS A 51 30.36 5.44 17.48
CA LYS A 51 29.58 5.20 16.25
C LYS A 51 30.47 4.34 15.35
N PRO A 52 30.05 3.13 14.92
CA PRO A 52 30.82 2.38 13.95
C PRO A 52 30.91 3.25 12.69
N THR A 53 32.13 3.61 12.29
CA THR A 53 32.38 4.27 11.01
C THR A 53 32.10 3.23 9.92
N ILE A 54 30.83 3.16 9.53
CA ILE A 54 30.42 2.58 8.26
C ILE A 54 31.17 3.39 7.20
N PRO A 55 31.91 2.76 6.26
CA PRO A 55 32.45 3.50 5.12
C PRO A 55 31.28 4.22 4.46
N GLN A 56 31.32 5.55 4.49
CA GLN A 56 30.23 6.39 3.99
C GLN A 56 29.94 5.94 2.56
N PRO A 57 28.73 5.41 2.28
CA PRO A 57 28.40 5.09 0.90
C PRO A 57 28.54 6.39 0.08
N PRO A 58 28.98 6.29 -1.18
CA PRO A 58 29.10 7.47 -2.02
C PRO A 58 27.79 8.27 -1.96
N PRO A 59 27.86 9.61 -1.98
CA PRO A 59 26.69 10.46 -1.82
C PRO A 59 25.58 9.95 -2.73
N PRO A 60 24.34 9.83 -2.22
CA PRO A 60 23.24 9.25 -2.98
C PRO A 60 23.14 9.99 -4.30
N ALA A 61 23.02 9.21 -5.40
CA ALA A 61 22.90 9.78 -6.73
C ALA A 61 21.84 10.90 -6.70
N PRO A 62 22.11 12.05 -7.37
CA PRO A 62 21.18 13.15 -7.37
C PRO A 62 19.81 12.65 -7.80
N ILE A 63 18.79 12.97 -7.00
CA ILE A 63 17.40 12.60 -7.27
C ILE A 63 17.14 12.93 -8.75
N PRO A 64 16.72 11.96 -9.56
CA PRO A 64 16.60 12.17 -11.00
C PRO A 64 15.60 13.30 -11.27
N ARG A 65 15.86 14.11 -12.31
CA ARG A 65 15.08 15.32 -12.63
C ARG A 65 13.57 15.08 -12.73
N TYR A 66 13.14 13.89 -13.16
CA TYR A 66 11.73 13.50 -13.23
C TYR A 66 11.04 13.30 -11.87
N LEU A 67 11.79 13.16 -10.77
CA LEU A 67 11.24 13.12 -9.41
C LEU A 67 11.20 14.48 -8.73
N LYS A 68 11.96 15.48 -9.23
CA LYS A 68 11.99 16.85 -8.69
C LYS A 68 10.77 17.69 -9.08
N SER A 69 10.01 17.24 -10.07
CA SER A 69 8.77 17.89 -10.51
C SER A 69 7.52 17.38 -9.78
N ARG A 70 7.65 16.47 -8.81
CA ARG A 70 6.52 16.09 -7.98
C ARG A 70 6.15 17.28 -7.11
N THR A 71 5.02 17.89 -7.40
CA THR A 71 4.48 19.00 -6.62
C THR A 71 4.11 18.51 -5.22
N ASP A 72 4.67 19.14 -4.20
CA ASP A 72 4.38 18.80 -2.81
C ASP A 72 2.98 19.31 -2.42
N PHE A 73 1.98 18.44 -2.53
CA PHE A 73 0.59 18.71 -2.15
C PHE A 73 0.37 18.81 -0.63
N SER A 74 1.38 18.50 0.19
CA SER A 74 1.32 18.66 1.66
C SER A 74 0.99 20.10 2.08
N THR A 75 1.37 21.08 1.26
CA THR A 75 1.09 22.50 1.49
C THR A 75 -0.40 22.84 1.35
N LEU A 76 -1.20 22.06 0.59
CA LEU A 76 -2.65 22.23 0.50
C LEU A 76 -3.34 21.97 1.84
N ALA A 77 -2.97 20.88 2.52
CA ALA A 77 -3.58 20.47 3.78
C ALA A 77 -3.36 21.49 4.91
N THR A 78 -2.24 22.21 4.85
CA THR A 78 -1.88 23.25 5.84
C THR A 78 -2.59 24.57 5.57
N SER A 79 -3.12 24.79 4.35
CA SER A 79 -3.69 26.07 3.98
C SER A 79 -5.04 26.34 4.67
N PRO A 80 -5.24 27.52 5.29
CA PRO A 80 -6.46 27.83 6.03
C PRO A 80 -7.67 27.99 5.11
N LYS A 81 -7.45 28.46 3.86
CA LYS A 81 -8.50 28.59 2.85
C LYS A 81 -9.12 27.22 2.50
N TYR A 82 -8.29 26.18 2.33
CA TYR A 82 -8.77 24.83 2.03
C TYR A 82 -9.57 24.25 3.21
N GLN A 83 -9.09 24.46 4.44
CA GLN A 83 -9.80 24.02 5.64
C GLN A 83 -11.16 24.72 5.80
N ALA A 84 -11.25 26.02 5.51
CA ALA A 84 -12.51 26.74 5.54
C ALA A 84 -13.49 26.24 4.46
N LEU A 85 -13.00 25.98 3.24
CA LEU A 85 -13.79 25.47 2.12
C LEU A 85 -14.40 24.10 2.45
N ILE A 86 -13.60 23.19 3.02
CA ILE A 86 -14.08 21.88 3.48
C ILE A 86 -15.15 22.00 4.57
N LYS A 87 -14.99 22.93 5.51
CA LYS A 87 -15.96 23.14 6.60
C LYS A 87 -17.27 23.73 6.08
N ALA A 88 -17.21 24.62 5.10
CA ALA A 88 -18.39 25.21 4.47
C ALA A 88 -19.15 24.20 3.60
N ASN A 89 -18.44 23.33 2.89
CA ASN A 89 -19.01 22.42 1.90
C ASN A 89 -18.76 20.94 2.28
N PRO A 90 -19.63 20.30 3.09
CA PRO A 90 -19.46 18.89 3.46
C PRO A 90 -19.61 17.95 2.26
N ILE A 91 -20.30 18.39 1.21
CA ILE A 91 -20.44 17.69 -0.07
C ILE A 91 -19.07 17.49 -0.74
N LEU A 92 -18.16 18.46 -0.62
CA LEU A 92 -16.83 18.33 -1.22
C LEU A 92 -16.04 17.18 -0.58
N LEU A 93 -16.14 17.01 0.74
CA LEU A 93 -15.51 15.87 1.41
C LEU A 93 -16.06 14.53 0.95
N SER A 94 -17.39 14.41 0.83
CA SER A 94 -18.00 13.16 0.39
C SER A 94 -17.60 12.81 -1.05
N THR A 95 -17.48 13.80 -1.94
CA THR A 95 -16.98 13.59 -3.30
C THR A 95 -15.51 13.11 -3.31
N PHE A 96 -14.62 13.70 -2.49
CA PHE A 96 -13.24 13.23 -2.38
C PHE A 96 -13.14 11.82 -1.81
N GLN A 97 -13.93 11.49 -0.79
CA GLN A 97 -14.01 10.14 -0.25
C GLN A 97 -14.50 9.13 -1.31
N ARG A 98 -15.48 9.50 -2.12
CA ARG A 98 -16.00 8.68 -3.23
C ARG A 98 -14.91 8.41 -4.28
N VAL A 99 -14.12 9.41 -4.62
CA VAL A 99 -12.99 9.26 -5.58
C VAL A 99 -11.87 8.43 -4.96
N TYR A 100 -11.50 8.69 -3.70
CA TYR A 100 -10.47 7.93 -2.97
C TYR A 100 -10.84 6.46 -2.79
N ALA A 101 -12.11 6.15 -2.54
CA ALA A 101 -12.58 4.78 -2.43
C ALA A 101 -12.44 3.98 -3.74
N LYS A 102 -12.35 4.63 -4.90
CA LYS A 102 -12.11 3.95 -6.20
C LYS A 102 -10.65 3.58 -6.42
N THR A 103 -9.71 4.31 -5.81
CA THR A 103 -8.27 4.05 -5.93
C THR A 103 -7.75 3.07 -4.88
N ILE A 104 -8.55 2.75 -3.86
CA ILE A 104 -8.28 1.67 -2.92
C ILE A 104 -8.64 0.33 -3.57
N GLN A 105 -7.80 -0.70 -3.38
CA GLN A 105 -8.15 -2.05 -3.83
C GLN A 105 -9.38 -2.52 -3.03
N PRO A 106 -10.47 -2.92 -3.69
CA PRO A 106 -11.61 -3.49 -2.99
C PRO A 106 -11.17 -4.79 -2.30
N ASP A 107 -11.79 -5.10 -1.16
CA ASP A 107 -11.59 -6.38 -0.49
C ASP A 107 -11.87 -7.52 -1.49
N PRO A 108 -11.02 -8.56 -1.58
CA PRO A 108 -11.28 -9.72 -2.43
C PRO A 108 -12.67 -10.34 -2.21
N GLU A 109 -13.28 -10.22 -1.03
CA GLU A 109 -14.67 -10.68 -0.81
C GLU A 109 -15.71 -9.77 -1.48
N ASP A 110 -15.54 -8.46 -1.42
CA ASP A 110 -16.37 -7.49 -2.14
C ASP A 110 -16.23 -7.65 -3.65
N GLU A 111 -15.03 -7.94 -4.14
CA GLU A 111 -14.78 -8.21 -5.56
C GLU A 111 -15.50 -9.49 -6.00
N ARG A 112 -15.44 -10.56 -5.19
CA ARG A 112 -16.22 -11.80 -5.44
C ARG A 112 -17.72 -11.52 -5.43
N ARG A 113 -18.22 -10.75 -4.47
CA ARG A 113 -19.63 -10.38 -4.37
C ARG A 113 -20.08 -9.55 -5.59
N ARG A 114 -19.30 -8.57 -6.01
CA ARG A 114 -19.56 -7.78 -7.24
C ARG A 114 -19.61 -8.68 -8.47
N ARG A 115 -18.63 -9.58 -8.65
CA ARG A 115 -18.64 -10.55 -9.77
C ARG A 115 -19.84 -11.48 -9.73
N MET A 116 -20.25 -11.95 -8.53
CA MET A 116 -21.46 -12.75 -8.38
C MET A 116 -22.72 -11.95 -8.75
N LEU A 117 -22.86 -10.70 -8.30
CA LEU A 117 -23.98 -9.84 -8.67
C LEU A 117 -23.99 -9.53 -10.17
N GLU A 118 -22.85 -9.21 -10.77
CA GLU A 118 -22.71 -8.88 -12.19
C GLU A 118 -23.01 -10.09 -13.10
N ARG A 119 -22.55 -11.28 -12.69
CA ARG A 119 -22.90 -12.56 -13.33
C ARG A 119 -24.39 -12.88 -13.19
N ASN A 120 -25.00 -12.59 -12.05
CA ASN A 120 -26.43 -12.79 -11.81
C ASN A 120 -27.30 -11.77 -12.58
N MET A 121 -26.85 -10.53 -12.73
CA MET A 121 -27.51 -9.50 -13.55
C MET A 121 -27.44 -9.82 -15.05
N SER A 122 -26.32 -10.39 -15.51
CA SER A 122 -26.13 -10.81 -16.90
C SER A 122 -26.94 -12.05 -17.30
N ARG A 123 -27.28 -12.91 -16.32
CA ARG A 123 -28.18 -14.06 -16.54
C ARG A 123 -29.66 -13.72 -16.27
N GLY A 124 -29.95 -12.61 -15.60
CA GLY A 124 -31.30 -12.22 -15.17
C GLY A 124 -32.07 -11.34 -16.16
N ARG A 125 -31.42 -10.71 -17.14
CA ARG A 125 -32.09 -9.83 -18.13
C ARG A 125 -32.53 -10.58 -19.40
N GLY A 126 -33.01 -11.81 -19.25
CA GLY A 126 -33.39 -12.70 -20.35
C GLY A 126 -34.76 -13.38 -20.20
N SER A 127 -35.61 -12.97 -19.25
CA SER A 127 -36.94 -13.58 -19.08
C SER A 127 -38.05 -12.62 -19.48
N ARG A 128 -38.25 -12.53 -20.80
CA ARG A 128 -39.54 -12.33 -21.52
C ARG A 128 -39.25 -12.06 -23.00
N GLY A 129 -38.99 -13.13 -23.74
CA GLY A 129 -38.81 -13.02 -25.18
C GLY A 129 -38.70 -14.38 -25.85
N ARG A 130 -39.85 -14.90 -26.28
CA ARG A 130 -39.93 -16.00 -27.25
C ARG A 130 -38.99 -15.71 -28.41
N GLY A 131 -38.08 -16.62 -28.75
CA GLY A 131 -37.25 -16.43 -29.94
C GLY A 131 -36.21 -17.52 -30.13
N ARG A 132 -36.56 -18.49 -30.98
CA ARG A 132 -35.60 -19.41 -31.61
C ARG A 132 -34.50 -18.57 -32.27
N GLY A 133 -33.23 -18.85 -31.96
CA GLY A 133 -32.14 -18.14 -32.61
C GLY A 133 -30.78 -18.74 -32.29
N ARG A 134 -30.29 -19.58 -33.22
CA ARG A 134 -28.89 -19.96 -33.30
C ARG A 134 -28.02 -18.70 -33.36
N GLY A 135 -27.09 -18.55 -32.43
CA GLY A 135 -26.05 -17.51 -32.47
C GLY A 135 -24.92 -17.93 -31.52
N ARG A 136 -24.00 -18.78 -31.98
CA ARG A 136 -22.66 -18.37 -32.42
C ARG A 136 -22.05 -17.30 -31.49
N GLY A 137 -21.13 -17.76 -30.65
CA GLY A 137 -20.14 -16.89 -29.99
C GLY A 137 -20.44 -16.57 -28.54
N GLY A 138 -20.37 -17.58 -27.68
CA GLY A 138 -19.89 -17.36 -26.31
C GLY A 138 -18.42 -16.94 -26.41
N ARG A 139 -18.18 -15.68 -26.75
CA ARG A 139 -16.85 -15.07 -26.62
C ARG A 139 -16.46 -15.21 -25.16
N ASN A 140 -15.24 -15.62 -24.90
CA ASN A 140 -14.66 -15.80 -23.58
C ASN A 140 -14.94 -14.56 -22.71
N TRP A 141 -16.02 -14.60 -21.92
CA TRP A 141 -16.41 -13.50 -21.01
C TRP A 141 -15.47 -13.43 -19.80
N GLU A 142 -14.67 -14.48 -19.59
CA GLU A 142 -13.74 -14.64 -18.47
C GLU A 142 -12.51 -13.72 -18.60
N ASP A 143 -12.14 -13.31 -19.82
CA ASP A 143 -11.05 -12.35 -20.07
C ASP A 143 -11.47 -10.87 -19.93
N ARG A 144 -12.77 -10.57 -19.81
CA ARG A 144 -13.27 -9.17 -19.75
C ARG A 144 -13.48 -8.66 -18.33
N GLU A 145 -13.33 -9.50 -17.32
CA GLU A 145 -13.39 -9.10 -15.91
C GLU A 145 -11.96 -8.93 -15.40
N GLU A 146 -11.25 -7.91 -15.91
CA GLU A 146 -9.93 -7.56 -15.41
C GLU A 146 -10.02 -7.26 -13.91
N ARG A 147 -9.42 -8.15 -13.11
CA ARG A 147 -9.11 -8.00 -11.69
C ARG A 147 -8.67 -6.56 -11.41
N TRP A 148 -9.07 -6.01 -10.26
CA TRP A 148 -8.70 -4.63 -9.90
C TRP A 148 -7.19 -4.41 -10.10
N THR A 149 -6.82 -3.35 -10.83
CA THR A 149 -5.45 -2.89 -10.98
C THR A 149 -5.38 -1.41 -10.60
N PRO A 150 -4.23 -0.90 -10.11
CA PRO A 150 -4.08 0.52 -9.78
C PRO A 150 -4.48 1.44 -10.94
N LYS A 151 -4.06 1.10 -12.17
CA LYS A 151 -4.42 1.85 -13.39
C LYS A 151 -5.92 1.90 -13.66
N LYS A 152 -6.65 0.85 -13.32
CA LYS A 152 -8.12 0.79 -13.47
C LYS A 152 -8.80 1.61 -12.39
N GLY A 153 -8.34 1.53 -11.14
CA GLY A 153 -8.81 2.38 -10.05
C GLY A 153 -8.63 3.87 -10.37
N ASP A 154 -7.45 4.24 -10.89
CA ASP A 154 -7.16 5.61 -11.32
C ASP A 154 -8.07 6.04 -12.49
N LYS A 155 -8.29 5.16 -13.48
CA LYS A 155 -9.18 5.43 -14.61
C LYS A 155 -10.64 5.62 -14.16
N ASP A 156 -11.11 4.79 -13.24
CA ASP A 156 -12.46 4.88 -12.68
C ASP A 156 -12.61 6.15 -11.83
N ALA A 157 -11.61 6.50 -11.02
CA ALA A 157 -11.55 7.75 -10.27
C ALA A 157 -11.61 8.99 -11.20
N MET A 158 -10.84 8.97 -12.29
CA MET A 158 -10.86 10.03 -13.31
C MET A 158 -12.21 10.12 -14.04
N ALA A 159 -12.89 8.99 -14.26
CA ALA A 159 -14.23 8.99 -14.84
C ALA A 159 -15.25 9.68 -13.92
N VAL A 160 -15.17 9.46 -12.60
CA VAL A 160 -16.00 10.15 -11.60
C VAL A 160 -15.71 11.65 -11.58
N LEU A 161 -14.44 12.06 -11.58
CA LEU A 161 -14.08 13.49 -11.64
C LEU A 161 -14.60 14.15 -12.92
N LYS A 162 -14.57 13.43 -14.06
CA LYS A 162 -15.12 13.92 -15.33
C LYS A 162 -16.65 14.10 -15.26
N ALA A 163 -17.37 13.17 -14.64
CA ALA A 163 -18.82 13.28 -14.44
C ALA A 163 -19.19 14.50 -13.58
N ILE A 164 -18.46 14.73 -12.48
CA ILE A 164 -18.64 15.91 -11.61
C ILE A 164 -18.40 17.20 -12.40
N ARG A 165 -17.33 17.24 -13.21
CA ARG A 165 -17.02 18.42 -14.04
C ARG A 165 -18.12 18.72 -15.06
N ASN A 166 -18.71 17.67 -15.64
CA ASN A 166 -19.80 17.80 -16.61
C ASN A 166 -21.13 18.20 -15.94
N GLY A 167 -21.26 18.01 -14.62
CA GLY A 167 -22.48 18.31 -13.86
C GLY A 167 -23.57 17.25 -14.03
N GLU A 168 -23.21 16.00 -14.33
CA GLU A 168 -24.18 14.92 -14.55
C GLU A 168 -24.91 14.50 -13.26
N ASP A 169 -24.27 14.64 -12.09
CA ASP A 169 -24.81 14.15 -10.82
C ASP A 169 -25.39 15.26 -9.93
N ASN A 170 -24.70 16.40 -9.78
CA ASN A 170 -25.10 17.50 -8.90
C ASN A 170 -24.41 18.83 -9.26
N GLN A 171 -25.20 19.91 -9.37
CA GLN A 171 -24.68 21.24 -9.67
C GLN A 171 -23.87 21.84 -8.49
N GLU A 172 -24.30 21.59 -7.25
CA GLU A 172 -23.58 22.02 -6.04
C GLU A 172 -22.21 21.31 -5.92
N GLU A 173 -22.12 20.03 -6.30
CA GLU A 173 -20.86 19.28 -6.35
C GLU A 173 -19.88 19.91 -7.36
N LYS A 174 -20.40 20.34 -8.51
CA LYS A 174 -19.61 20.99 -9.56
C LYS A 174 -19.08 22.35 -9.10
N GLU A 175 -19.91 23.16 -8.45
CA GLU A 175 -19.51 24.48 -7.95
C GLU A 175 -18.47 24.37 -6.82
N ALA A 176 -18.69 23.46 -5.86
CA ALA A 176 -17.72 23.21 -4.80
C ALA A 176 -16.39 22.68 -5.34
N MET A 177 -16.42 21.80 -6.35
CA MET A 177 -15.21 21.30 -7.01
C MET A 177 -14.50 22.39 -7.80
N ALA A 178 -15.23 23.31 -8.45
CA ALA A 178 -14.65 24.45 -9.16
C ALA A 178 -13.91 25.40 -8.20
N GLN A 179 -14.50 25.72 -7.05
CA GLN A 179 -13.85 26.52 -6.00
C GLN A 179 -12.58 25.85 -5.47
N PHE A 180 -12.59 24.52 -5.33
CA PHE A 180 -11.39 23.77 -4.94
C PHE A 180 -10.28 23.86 -6.00
N VAL A 181 -10.62 23.70 -7.28
CA VAL A 181 -9.65 23.79 -8.38
C VAL A 181 -9.05 25.19 -8.46
N GLU A 182 -9.86 26.24 -8.31
CA GLU A 182 -9.38 27.63 -8.26
C GLU A 182 -8.36 27.84 -7.13
N LEU A 183 -8.63 27.33 -5.94
CA LEU A 183 -7.70 27.39 -4.81
C LEU A 183 -6.40 26.63 -5.07
N VAL A 184 -6.48 25.46 -5.72
CA VAL A 184 -5.29 24.67 -6.08
C VAL A 184 -4.47 25.42 -7.14
N GLU A 185 -5.11 26.03 -8.14
CA GLU A 185 -4.45 26.85 -9.15
C GLU A 185 -3.80 28.11 -8.55
N GLU A 186 -4.44 28.76 -7.58
CA GLU A 186 -3.83 29.90 -6.86
C GLU A 186 -2.53 29.54 -6.16
N LEU A 187 -2.48 28.36 -5.53
CA LEU A 187 -1.36 27.90 -4.71
C LEU A 187 -0.25 27.23 -5.51
N PHE A 188 -0.60 26.51 -6.58
CA PHE A 188 0.35 25.71 -7.36
C PHE A 188 0.60 26.28 -8.76
N GLY A 189 -0.38 26.94 -9.39
CA GLY A 189 -0.22 27.54 -10.72
C GLY A 189 0.77 28.71 -10.78
N LYS A 190 1.13 29.29 -9.63
CA LYS A 190 2.18 30.32 -9.53
C LYS A 190 3.60 29.73 -9.60
N LYS A 191 3.82 28.49 -9.17
CA LYS A 191 5.16 27.87 -9.23
C LYS A 191 5.61 27.62 -10.66
N ASP A 192 4.69 27.21 -11.54
CA ASP A 192 5.01 26.91 -12.94
C ASP A 192 5.41 28.15 -13.76
N LYS A 193 4.92 29.35 -13.39
CA LYS A 193 5.29 30.60 -14.09
C LYS A 193 6.65 31.15 -13.68
N THR A 194 7.12 30.89 -12.46
CA THR A 194 8.42 31.39 -11.97
C THR A 194 9.60 30.48 -12.32
N THR A 195 9.36 29.21 -12.63
CA THR A 195 10.43 28.24 -12.96
C THR A 195 10.74 28.15 -14.46
N GLY A 196 10.12 29.00 -15.29
CA GLY A 196 10.26 28.97 -16.76
C GLY A 196 11.20 30.03 -17.36
N VAL A 197 11.95 30.80 -16.56
CA VAL A 197 12.79 31.92 -17.06
C VAL A 197 14.30 31.72 -16.83
N GLU A 198 14.74 30.63 -16.21
CA GLU A 198 16.17 30.30 -16.10
C GLU A 198 16.43 28.88 -16.58
N GLY A 199 16.81 28.76 -17.86
CA GLY A 199 17.22 27.52 -18.53
C GLY A 199 17.67 27.77 -19.94
#